data_AF-A0A0S8K5I8-F1
#
_entry.id   AF-A0A0S8K5I8-F1
#
_cell.length_a   1.000
_cell.length_b   1.000
_cell.length_c   1.000
_cell.angle_alpha   90.00
_cell.angle_beta   90.00
_cell.angle_gamma   90.00
#
_symmetry.space_group_name_H-M   'P 1'
#
loop_
_entity.id
_entity.type
_entity.pdbx_description
1 polymer ?
#
loop_
_entity_poly.entity_id
_entity_poly.type
_entity_poly.pdbx_seq_one_letter_code
_entity_poly.pdbx_strand_id
1 'polypeptide(L)'
;MILRIIKHYRAMKPKVYMISVLLMLLSVQIIAAQDRIIKRDGEIIECKVEEIGSEEIKYILAEYGPDLQFGILKSKVEKIMFENGREMLIDHLEFARETTEMNSIDLFQVQRRNAIKMAFLSPLTGITSFSYERALKPGRSIEFTLSLIGLGFNNPEDAAGLGLKAGYKFIRSPDHYIRGMRYAHILKGGYVRPEFSFAKYNLRSKNEDVVKAALMVNIGKQWVFSDVFLLDLYFGAGYGMTTSRIEDPEYPHDFVVVDPDFPLALDAGFRLGFLIK
;
A
#
# COMPACT_ATOMS: atom_id res chain seq x y z
N MET A 1 -61.81 -82.55 -35.40
CA MET A 1 -61.37 -81.19 -35.79
C MET A 1 -61.78 -80.25 -34.66
N ILE A 2 -60.86 -79.87 -33.76
CA ILE A 2 -60.88 -78.69 -32.84
C ILE A 2 -59.54 -78.66 -32.05
N LEU A 3 -59.13 -77.43 -31.72
CA LEU A 3 -57.85 -76.83 -31.24
C LEU A 3 -57.16 -77.48 -30.02
N ARG A 4 -55.82 -77.51 -29.85
CA ARG A 4 -54.80 -76.46 -29.51
C ARG A 4 -55.02 -75.78 -28.13
N ILE A 5 -54.00 -75.80 -27.24
CA ILE A 5 -53.52 -74.80 -26.22
C ILE A 5 -52.66 -75.54 -25.15
N ILE A 6 -51.32 -75.56 -25.25
CA ILE A 6 -50.29 -74.73 -24.55
C ILE A 6 -50.17 -74.96 -23.02
N LYS A 7 -48.99 -75.44 -22.58
CA LYS A 7 -48.15 -74.79 -21.54
C LYS A 7 -46.73 -75.37 -21.51
N HIS A 8 -45.76 -74.53 -21.89
CA HIS A 8 -44.32 -74.74 -21.70
C HIS A 8 -43.89 -73.88 -20.51
N TYR A 9 -43.45 -74.50 -19.40
CA TYR A 9 -42.73 -73.81 -18.32
C TYR A 9 -41.23 -73.96 -18.59
N ARG A 10 -40.58 -72.85 -18.96
CA ARG A 10 -39.14 -72.80 -19.25
C ARG A 10 -38.40 -72.42 -17.96
N ALA A 11 -37.66 -73.36 -17.37
CA ALA A 11 -36.82 -73.11 -16.21
C ALA A 11 -35.73 -72.07 -16.54
N MET A 12 -35.71 -70.95 -15.82
CA MET A 12 -34.64 -69.95 -15.90
C MET A 12 -33.36 -70.46 -15.22
N LYS A 13 -32.22 -70.24 -15.87
CA LYS A 13 -30.91 -70.82 -15.50
C LYS A 13 -30.27 -70.10 -14.28
N PRO A 14 -29.58 -70.82 -13.37
CA PRO A 14 -29.01 -70.29 -12.13
C PRO A 14 -27.91 -69.21 -12.29
N LYS A 15 -27.31 -69.08 -13.49
CA LYS A 15 -26.29 -68.06 -13.78
C LYS A 15 -26.84 -66.62 -13.81
N VAL A 16 -28.13 -66.43 -14.06
CA VAL A 16 -28.76 -65.10 -14.12
C VAL A 16 -28.99 -64.53 -12.71
N TYR A 17 -29.28 -65.39 -11.73
CA TYR A 17 -29.43 -65.00 -10.32
C TYR A 17 -28.09 -64.62 -9.68
N MET A 18 -26.99 -65.28 -10.07
CA MET A 18 -25.66 -64.96 -9.56
C MET A 18 -25.13 -63.61 -10.08
N ILE A 19 -25.44 -63.27 -11.34
CA ILE A 19 -25.08 -61.96 -11.94
C ILE A 19 -25.91 -60.83 -11.33
N SER A 20 -27.20 -61.06 -11.05
CA SER A 20 -28.06 -60.06 -10.41
C SER A 20 -27.68 -59.80 -8.95
N VAL A 21 -27.28 -60.81 -8.19
CA VAL A 21 -26.76 -60.62 -6.82
C VAL A 21 -25.42 -59.87 -6.83
N LEU A 22 -24.53 -60.14 -7.79
CA LEU A 22 -23.26 -59.42 -7.95
C LEU A 22 -23.47 -57.94 -8.34
N LEU A 23 -24.46 -57.65 -9.21
CA LEU A 23 -24.86 -56.28 -9.58
C LEU A 23 -25.51 -55.52 -8.42
N MET A 24 -26.21 -56.20 -7.53
CA MET A 24 -26.85 -55.60 -6.35
C MET A 24 -25.86 -55.34 -5.21
N LEU A 25 -24.74 -56.09 -5.15
CA LEU A 25 -23.62 -55.85 -4.23
C LEU A 25 -22.71 -54.70 -4.70
N LEU A 26 -22.70 -54.38 -6.00
CA LEU A 26 -21.95 -53.26 -6.59
C LEU A 26 -22.64 -51.89 -6.42
N SER A 27 -23.90 -51.85 -5.96
CA SER A 27 -24.66 -50.59 -5.84
C SER A 27 -24.63 -49.92 -4.46
N VAL A 28 -23.83 -50.43 -3.50
CA VAL A 28 -23.74 -49.87 -2.14
C VAL A 28 -22.34 -49.32 -1.86
N GLN A 29 -21.96 -48.25 -2.57
CA GLN A 29 -20.90 -47.33 -2.14
C GLN A 29 -21.17 -45.93 -2.75
N ILE A 30 -22.30 -45.32 -2.41
CA ILE A 30 -22.41 -43.86 -2.47
C ILE A 30 -22.20 -43.39 -1.05
N ILE A 31 -20.94 -43.24 -0.66
CA ILE A 31 -20.61 -42.42 0.50
C ILE A 31 -21.03 -41.02 0.09
N ALA A 32 -22.06 -40.48 0.74
CA ALA A 32 -22.40 -39.06 0.65
C ALA A 32 -21.20 -38.30 1.22
N ALA A 33 -20.25 -37.94 0.35
CA ALA A 33 -19.08 -37.22 0.76
C ALA A 33 -19.52 -35.81 1.15
N GLN A 34 -19.49 -35.47 2.43
CA GLN A 34 -19.74 -34.09 2.86
C GLN A 34 -18.56 -33.20 2.47
N ASP A 35 -18.78 -31.90 2.42
CA ASP A 35 -17.68 -30.96 2.25
C ASP A 35 -16.72 -31.09 3.45
N ARG A 36 -15.44 -30.83 3.22
CA ARG A 36 -14.42 -30.84 4.27
C ARG A 36 -13.65 -29.54 4.24
N ILE A 37 -13.69 -28.81 5.35
CA ILE A 37 -12.83 -27.66 5.57
C ILE A 37 -11.55 -28.18 6.23
N ILE A 38 -10.42 -28.03 5.55
CA ILE A 38 -9.11 -28.37 6.08
C ILE A 38 -8.52 -27.10 6.67
N LYS A 39 -8.36 -27.08 7.99
CA LYS A 39 -7.68 -26.00 8.70
C LYS A 39 -6.17 -26.12 8.50
N ARG A 40 -5.48 -25.00 8.74
CA ARG A 40 -4.02 -24.88 8.61
C ARG A 40 -3.23 -25.63 9.69
N ASP A 41 -3.85 -25.91 10.82
CA ASP A 41 -3.30 -26.77 11.86
C ASP A 41 -3.46 -28.27 11.51
N GLY A 42 -4.08 -28.58 10.37
CA GLY A 42 -4.35 -29.94 9.90
C GLY A 42 -5.67 -30.51 10.40
N GLU A 43 -6.43 -29.79 11.24
CA GLU A 43 -7.74 -30.23 11.69
C GLU A 43 -8.74 -30.21 10.53
N ILE A 44 -9.54 -31.27 10.43
CA ILE A 44 -10.53 -31.43 9.36
C ILE A 44 -11.92 -31.28 9.96
N ILE A 45 -12.71 -30.35 9.42
CA ILE A 45 -14.12 -30.19 9.75
C ILE A 45 -14.95 -30.79 8.62
N GLU A 46 -15.67 -31.88 8.92
CA GLU A 46 -16.70 -32.42 8.03
C GLU A 46 -17.97 -31.57 8.16
N CYS A 47 -18.39 -30.93 7.07
CA CYS A 47 -19.47 -29.95 7.09
C CYS A 47 -20.15 -29.82 5.73
N LYS A 48 -21.15 -28.94 5.65
CA LYS A 48 -21.70 -28.44 4.39
C LYS A 48 -21.43 -26.95 4.30
N VAL A 49 -20.72 -26.50 3.28
CA VAL A 49 -20.42 -25.08 3.08
C VAL A 49 -21.65 -24.38 2.52
N GLU A 50 -22.08 -23.28 3.15
CA GLU A 50 -23.24 -22.50 2.71
C GLU A 50 -22.85 -21.19 2.04
N GLU A 51 -21.92 -20.45 2.64
CA GLU A 51 -21.51 -19.14 2.15
C GLU A 51 -20.00 -18.96 2.32
N ILE A 52 -19.34 -18.45 1.28
CA ILE A 52 -17.94 -18.02 1.35
C ILE A 52 -17.95 -16.49 1.31
N GLY A 53 -18.03 -15.87 2.50
CA GLY A 53 -18.02 -14.42 2.67
C GLY A 53 -16.64 -13.81 2.40
N SER A 54 -16.45 -12.52 2.66
CA SER A 54 -15.12 -11.88 2.52
C SER A 54 -14.14 -12.32 3.60
N GLU A 55 -14.60 -12.40 4.86
CA GLU A 55 -13.79 -12.69 6.06
C GLU A 55 -13.90 -14.13 6.54
N GLU A 56 -15.11 -14.67 6.50
CA GLU A 56 -15.47 -15.95 7.09
C GLU A 56 -16.13 -16.87 6.07
N ILE A 57 -16.02 -18.16 6.33
CA ILE A 57 -16.75 -19.22 5.64
C ILE A 57 -17.83 -19.69 6.60
N LYS A 58 -19.09 -19.65 6.15
CA LYS A 58 -20.22 -20.17 6.89
C LYS A 58 -20.52 -21.60 6.46
N TYR A 59 -20.73 -22.46 7.44
CA TYR A 59 -20.95 -23.88 7.23
C TYR A 59 -21.90 -24.46 8.27
N ILE A 60 -22.48 -25.61 7.94
CA ILE A 60 -23.37 -26.40 8.82
C ILE A 60 -22.66 -27.70 9.20
N LEU A 61 -22.81 -28.10 10.47
CA LEU A 61 -22.39 -29.41 10.97
C LEU A 61 -23.58 -30.35 11.02
N ALA A 62 -23.45 -31.55 10.44
CA ALA A 62 -24.52 -32.54 10.40
C ALA A 62 -25.02 -32.95 11.80
N GLU A 63 -24.15 -32.90 12.81
CA GLU A 63 -24.45 -33.24 14.21
C GLU A 63 -25.48 -32.32 14.87
N TYR A 64 -25.53 -31.05 14.47
CA TYR A 64 -26.35 -30.02 15.13
C TYR A 64 -27.61 -29.64 14.33
N GLY A 65 -27.77 -30.20 13.13
CA GLY A 65 -28.90 -29.93 12.24
C GLY A 65 -28.73 -28.67 11.38
N PRO A 66 -29.62 -28.46 10.39
CA PRO A 66 -29.50 -27.41 9.38
C PRO A 66 -29.77 -25.99 9.91
N ASP A 67 -30.38 -25.86 11.08
CA ASP A 67 -30.79 -24.58 11.64
C ASP A 67 -29.62 -23.83 12.31
N LEU A 68 -28.48 -24.50 12.52
CA LEU A 68 -27.32 -23.92 13.21
C LEU A 68 -26.15 -23.70 12.23
N GLN A 69 -25.86 -22.42 11.98
CA GLN A 69 -24.72 -21.99 11.16
C GLN A 69 -23.50 -21.70 12.03
N PHE A 70 -22.35 -22.20 11.57
CA PHE A 70 -21.04 -21.94 12.15
C PHE A 70 -20.23 -21.05 11.21
N GLY A 71 -19.37 -20.20 11.79
CA GLY A 71 -18.44 -19.35 11.04
C GLY A 71 -16.99 -19.70 11.37
N ILE A 72 -16.16 -19.85 10.35
CA ILE A 72 -14.71 -19.95 10.51
C ILE A 72 -14.01 -18.86 9.71
N LEU A 73 -13.06 -18.19 10.33
CA LEU A 73 -12.22 -17.19 9.66
C LEU A 73 -11.42 -17.86 8.54
N LYS A 74 -11.45 -17.27 7.33
CA LYS A 74 -10.66 -17.75 6.18
C LYS A 74 -9.17 -17.86 6.49
N SER A 75 -8.65 -17.01 7.37
CA SER A 75 -7.26 -17.03 7.82
C SER A 75 -6.85 -18.34 8.52
N LYS A 76 -7.82 -19.12 9.03
CA LYS A 76 -7.58 -20.42 9.66
C LYS A 76 -7.76 -21.60 8.69
N VAL A 77 -8.31 -21.35 7.51
CA VAL A 77 -8.59 -22.37 6.50
C VAL A 77 -7.43 -22.45 5.51
N GLU A 78 -7.01 -23.66 5.18
CA GLU A 78 -6.04 -23.94 4.13
C GLU A 78 -6.76 -24.19 2.81
N LYS A 79 -7.74 -25.09 2.82
CA LYS A 79 -8.54 -25.42 1.65
C LYS A 79 -9.91 -25.98 2.01
N ILE A 80 -10.82 -25.91 1.05
CA ILE A 80 -12.14 -26.54 1.09
C ILE A 80 -12.16 -27.67 0.07
N MET A 81 -12.54 -28.86 0.50
CA MET A 81 -12.78 -30.04 -0.33
C MET A 81 -14.29 -30.22 -0.47
N PHE A 82 -14.85 -29.94 -1.64
CA PHE A 82 -16.30 -30.07 -1.85
C PHE A 82 -16.72 -31.53 -2.06
N GLU A 83 -17.99 -31.84 -1.84
CA GLU A 83 -18.62 -33.15 -2.08
C GLU A 83 -18.29 -33.71 -3.49
N ASN A 84 -18.25 -32.83 -4.49
CA ASN A 84 -17.93 -33.19 -5.88
C ASN A 84 -16.43 -33.44 -6.14
N GLY A 85 -15.58 -33.43 -5.11
CA GLY A 85 -14.14 -33.62 -5.20
C GLY A 85 -13.36 -32.40 -5.71
N ARG A 86 -14.01 -31.26 -5.96
CA ARG A 86 -13.30 -30.01 -6.27
C ARG A 86 -12.60 -29.48 -5.03
N GLU A 87 -11.37 -29.00 -5.22
CA GLU A 87 -10.62 -28.32 -4.17
C GLU A 87 -10.63 -26.82 -4.42
N MET A 88 -10.85 -26.04 -3.36
CA MET A 88 -10.66 -24.59 -3.37
C MET A 88 -9.61 -24.24 -2.32
N LEU A 89 -8.42 -23.86 -2.78
CA LEU A 89 -7.37 -23.34 -1.92
C LEU A 89 -7.79 -21.96 -1.39
N ILE A 90 -7.70 -21.77 -0.07
CA ILE A 90 -7.91 -20.49 0.57
C ILE A 90 -6.54 -19.84 0.73
N ASP A 91 -6.18 -19.01 -0.26
CA ASP A 91 -4.89 -18.34 -0.23
C ASP A 91 -4.86 -17.25 0.85
N HIS A 92 -4.28 -17.57 2.01
CA HIS A 92 -3.95 -16.55 3.01
C HIS A 92 -3.09 -15.41 2.47
N LEU A 93 -2.30 -15.60 1.41
CA LEU A 93 -1.42 -14.54 0.91
C LEU A 93 -2.21 -13.45 0.20
N GLU A 94 -3.40 -13.73 -0.36
CA GLU A 94 -4.32 -12.67 -0.81
C GLU A 94 -4.79 -11.81 0.37
N PHE A 95 -4.96 -12.39 1.55
CA PHE A 95 -5.44 -11.71 2.76
C PHE A 95 -4.33 -11.17 3.70
N ALA A 96 -3.12 -11.74 3.63
CA ALA A 96 -1.96 -11.36 4.43
C ALA A 96 -1.15 -10.24 3.76
N ARG A 97 -1.43 -9.94 2.49
CA ARG A 97 -0.76 -8.90 1.70
C ARG A 97 -1.54 -7.60 1.60
N GLU A 98 -2.67 -7.48 2.29
CA GLU A 98 -3.39 -6.21 2.38
C GLU A 98 -2.53 -5.18 3.12
N THR A 99 -1.63 -4.52 2.41
CA THR A 99 -0.91 -3.38 2.93
C THR A 99 -1.81 -2.15 2.80
N THR A 100 -1.59 -1.15 3.64
CA THR A 100 -2.28 0.14 3.48
C THR A 100 -2.04 0.72 2.08
N GLU A 101 -0.87 0.47 1.47
CA GLU A 101 -0.59 0.85 0.08
C GLU A 101 -1.52 0.14 -0.91
N MET A 102 -1.68 -1.18 -0.80
CA MET A 102 -2.52 -1.98 -1.69
C MET A 102 -4.00 -1.61 -1.54
N ASN A 103 -4.47 -1.41 -0.31
CA ASN A 103 -5.84 -1.00 0.00
C ASN A 103 -6.16 0.45 -0.40
N SER A 104 -5.16 1.20 -0.91
CA SER A 104 -5.29 2.60 -1.31
C SER A 104 -5.03 2.81 -2.80
N ILE A 105 -4.90 1.74 -3.58
CA ILE A 105 -4.57 1.83 -5.02
C ILE A 105 -5.69 2.53 -5.80
N ASP A 106 -6.94 2.33 -5.37
CA ASP A 106 -8.16 2.93 -5.94
C ASP A 106 -8.17 4.46 -5.78
N LEU A 107 -7.58 4.98 -4.70
CA LEU A 107 -7.52 6.42 -4.44
C LEU A 107 -6.78 7.19 -5.54
N PHE A 108 -5.86 6.54 -6.26
CA PHE A 108 -5.20 7.17 -7.41
C PHE A 108 -6.18 7.55 -8.50
N GLN A 109 -7.29 6.82 -8.67
CA GLN A 109 -8.29 7.13 -9.70
C GLN A 109 -9.16 8.33 -9.33
N VAL A 110 -9.28 8.64 -8.04
CA VAL A 110 -10.24 9.62 -7.53
C VAL A 110 -9.56 10.91 -7.06
N GLN A 111 -8.39 10.80 -6.42
CA GLN A 111 -7.71 11.92 -5.76
C GLN A 111 -6.69 12.62 -6.65
N ARG A 112 -6.40 13.88 -6.33
CA ARG A 112 -5.39 14.68 -7.02
C ARG A 112 -3.98 14.17 -6.70
N ARG A 113 -3.21 13.96 -7.76
CA ARG A 113 -1.87 13.35 -7.69
C ARG A 113 -0.74 14.36 -7.62
N ASN A 114 -1.04 15.61 -7.95
CA ASN A 114 -0.05 16.66 -8.09
C ASN A 114 -0.29 17.74 -7.04
N ALA A 115 0.77 18.32 -6.51
CA ALA A 115 0.69 19.48 -5.64
C ALA A 115 1.71 20.54 -6.04
N ILE A 116 1.29 21.79 -5.95
CA ILE A 116 2.20 22.94 -5.98
C ILE A 116 2.25 23.51 -4.57
N LYS A 117 3.45 23.76 -4.07
CA LYS A 117 3.69 24.26 -2.72
C LYS A 117 4.55 25.50 -2.76
N MET A 118 4.36 26.37 -1.79
CA MET A 118 5.21 27.52 -1.52
C MET A 118 5.80 27.37 -0.12
N ALA A 119 7.10 27.57 0.02
CA ALA A 119 7.73 27.71 1.33
C ALA A 119 7.30 29.04 1.95
N PHE A 120 6.33 29.00 2.86
CA PHE A 120 5.64 30.19 3.33
C PHE A 120 6.53 31.09 4.19
N LEU A 121 7.47 30.50 4.92
CA LEU A 121 8.42 31.22 5.77
C LEU A 121 9.71 31.61 5.03
N SER A 122 9.99 31.06 3.85
CA SER A 122 11.26 31.33 3.16
C SER A 122 11.45 32.80 2.76
N PRO A 123 10.40 33.59 2.40
CA PRO A 123 10.63 34.99 2.04
C PRO A 123 11.21 35.81 3.19
N LEU A 124 11.01 35.38 4.45
CA LEU A 124 11.61 36.02 5.62
C LEU A 124 13.14 35.88 5.66
N THR A 125 13.71 34.91 4.93
CA THR A 125 15.16 34.64 4.84
C THR A 125 15.74 35.00 3.46
N GLY A 126 15.03 35.83 2.68
CA GLY A 126 15.51 36.32 1.39
C GLY A 126 15.29 35.37 0.23
N ILE A 127 14.46 34.33 0.41
CA ILE A 127 14.25 33.29 -0.60
C ILE A 127 12.78 33.10 -0.88
N THR A 128 12.40 32.96 -2.14
CA THR A 128 11.06 32.47 -2.48
C THR A 128 11.16 31.12 -3.15
N SER A 129 10.63 30.08 -2.50
CA SER A 129 10.70 28.71 -3.01
C SER A 129 9.34 28.14 -3.36
N PHE A 130 9.28 27.49 -4.51
CA PHE A 130 8.11 26.72 -4.96
C PHE A 130 8.50 25.26 -5.17
N SER A 131 7.64 24.36 -4.71
CA SER A 131 7.81 22.91 -4.90
C SER A 131 6.68 22.34 -5.74
N TYR A 132 7.02 21.43 -6.65
CA TYR A 132 6.07 20.56 -7.32
C TYR A 132 6.25 19.13 -6.80
N GLU A 133 5.17 18.56 -6.26
CA GLU A 133 5.13 17.18 -5.80
C GLU A 133 4.20 16.34 -6.68
N ARG A 134 4.62 15.13 -7.02
CA ARG A 134 3.80 14.16 -7.76
C ARG A 134 3.78 12.80 -7.07
N ALA A 135 2.58 12.32 -6.76
CA ALA A 135 2.34 10.97 -6.27
C ALA A 135 2.66 9.94 -7.36
N LEU A 136 3.48 8.94 -7.03
CA LEU A 136 3.82 7.84 -7.94
C LEU A 136 2.95 6.61 -7.67
N LYS A 137 2.74 6.31 -6.40
CA LYS A 137 1.88 5.24 -5.89
C LYS A 137 1.52 5.52 -4.43
N PRO A 138 0.55 4.82 -3.82
CA PRO A 138 0.24 5.05 -2.41
C PRO A 138 1.50 4.89 -1.57
N GLY A 139 1.73 5.84 -0.66
CA GLY A 139 2.93 5.83 0.16
C GLY A 139 4.18 6.46 -0.48
N ARG A 140 4.18 6.85 -1.77
CA ARG A 140 5.39 7.35 -2.45
C ARG A 140 5.13 8.51 -3.42
N SER A 141 5.99 9.53 -3.36
CA SER A 141 5.95 10.69 -4.26
C SER A 141 7.36 11.20 -4.60
N ILE A 142 7.47 11.98 -5.66
CA ILE A 142 8.68 12.75 -5.98
C ILE A 142 8.38 14.23 -5.79
N GLU A 143 9.38 14.99 -5.39
CA GLU A 143 9.25 16.43 -5.18
C GLU A 143 10.46 17.17 -5.75
N PHE A 144 10.18 18.21 -6.52
CA PHE A 144 11.18 19.15 -7.04
C PHE A 144 10.90 20.53 -6.47
N THR A 145 11.93 21.23 -6.00
CA THR A 145 11.82 22.59 -5.48
C THR A 145 12.74 23.51 -6.26
N LEU A 146 12.22 24.66 -6.65
CA LEU A 146 12.96 25.79 -7.19
C LEU A 146 12.95 26.91 -6.15
N SER A 147 14.12 27.38 -5.76
CA SER A 147 14.33 28.48 -4.83
C SER A 147 14.90 29.69 -5.57
N LEU A 148 14.25 30.84 -5.49
CA LEU A 148 14.74 32.12 -6.00
C LEU A 148 15.45 32.85 -4.86
N ILE A 149 16.78 32.87 -4.89
CA ILE A 149 17.62 33.51 -3.88
C ILE A 149 17.72 35.00 -4.21
N GLY A 150 17.46 35.84 -3.20
CA GLY A 150 17.37 37.29 -3.35
C GLY A 150 15.96 37.84 -3.52
N LEU A 151 14.95 36.95 -3.63
CA LEU A 151 13.55 37.32 -3.73
C LEU A 151 12.87 37.09 -2.38
N GLY A 152 13.01 38.04 -1.46
CA GLY A 152 12.42 38.01 -0.12
C GLY A 152 12.58 39.34 0.62
N PHE A 153 12.22 39.36 1.90
CA PHE A 153 12.24 40.57 2.73
C PHE A 153 13.61 40.85 3.35
N ASN A 154 14.38 39.82 3.64
CA ASN A 154 15.71 39.93 4.26
C ASN A 154 16.76 39.36 3.31
N ASN A 155 17.46 40.23 2.57
CA ASN A 155 18.49 39.83 1.63
C ASN A 155 19.82 40.53 1.95
N PRO A 156 20.50 40.14 3.04
CA PRO A 156 21.78 40.72 3.37
C PRO A 156 22.80 40.40 2.26
N GLU A 157 23.75 41.32 2.03
CA GLU A 157 24.79 41.21 1.00
C GLU A 157 24.28 41.23 -0.46
N ASP A 158 23.00 41.56 -0.68
CA ASP A 158 22.34 41.59 -1.98
C ASP A 158 22.53 40.27 -2.76
N ALA A 159 22.30 39.14 -2.08
CA ALA A 159 22.41 37.83 -2.69
C ALA A 159 21.42 37.68 -3.85
N ALA A 160 21.86 37.08 -4.96
CA ALA A 160 21.01 36.80 -6.11
C ALA A 160 21.39 35.46 -6.76
N GLY A 161 20.43 34.55 -6.92
CA GLY A 161 20.70 33.26 -7.51
C GLY A 161 19.53 32.28 -7.48
N LEU A 162 19.86 31.01 -7.64
CA LEU A 162 18.89 29.92 -7.76
C LEU A 162 19.30 28.72 -6.91
N GLY A 163 18.31 28.10 -6.28
CA GLY A 163 18.41 26.81 -5.61
C GLY A 163 17.50 25.78 -6.26
N LEU A 164 17.92 24.52 -6.25
CA LEU A 164 17.20 23.38 -6.76
C LEU A 164 17.28 22.25 -5.74
N LYS A 165 16.13 21.64 -5.45
CA LYS A 165 16.05 20.42 -4.63
C LYS A 165 15.27 19.35 -5.37
N ALA A 166 15.71 18.11 -5.24
CA ALA A 166 15.01 16.94 -5.77
C ALA A 166 14.98 15.85 -4.72
N GLY A 167 13.80 15.36 -4.35
CA GLY A 167 13.63 14.36 -3.30
C GLY A 167 12.60 13.30 -3.62
N TYR A 168 12.82 12.10 -3.08
CA TYR A 168 11.88 10.98 -3.16
C TYR A 168 11.26 10.75 -1.79
N LYS A 169 9.95 10.88 -1.64
CA LYS A 169 9.24 10.73 -0.37
C LYS A 169 8.74 9.30 -0.18
N PHE A 170 9.02 8.75 1.00
CA PHE A 170 8.42 7.54 1.54
C PHE A 170 7.48 7.93 2.68
N ILE A 171 6.18 7.90 2.42
CA ILE A 171 5.14 8.18 3.40
C ILE A 171 4.95 6.94 4.28
N ARG A 172 5.09 7.13 5.59
CA ARG A 172 4.94 6.12 6.63
C ARG A 172 3.50 5.60 6.65
N SER A 173 3.37 4.27 6.61
CA SER A 173 2.13 3.56 6.90
C SER A 173 1.76 3.68 8.38
N PRO A 174 0.48 3.53 8.75
CA PRO A 174 0.08 3.55 10.17
C PRO A 174 0.76 2.44 10.97
N ASP A 175 0.98 2.69 12.27
CA ASP A 175 1.70 1.78 13.17
C ASP A 175 0.88 0.53 13.55
N HIS A 176 -0.44 0.65 13.49
CA HIS A 176 -1.36 -0.46 13.69
C HIS A 176 -2.14 -0.71 12.41
N TYR A 177 -2.14 -1.97 11.98
CA TYR A 177 -2.89 -2.39 10.81
C TYR A 177 -4.24 -2.98 11.24
N ILE A 178 -5.32 -2.40 10.71
CA ILE A 178 -6.67 -2.97 10.75
C ILE A 178 -7.02 -3.33 9.31
N ARG A 179 -7.66 -4.48 9.08
CA ARG A 179 -8.07 -4.90 7.74
C ARG A 179 -8.97 -3.84 7.10
N GLY A 180 -8.77 -3.57 5.80
CA GLY A 180 -9.46 -2.49 5.09
C GLY A 180 -8.98 -1.07 5.42
N MET A 181 -7.98 -0.91 6.30
CA MET A 181 -7.36 0.38 6.55
C MET A 181 -6.64 0.88 5.30
N ARG A 182 -6.90 2.14 4.95
CA ARG A 182 -6.37 2.82 3.78
C ARG A 182 -5.85 4.21 4.15
N TYR A 183 -5.00 4.76 3.31
CA TYR A 183 -4.61 6.17 3.43
C TYR A 183 -5.87 7.03 3.28
N ALA A 184 -6.00 8.07 4.12
CA ALA A 184 -7.05 9.05 3.92
C ALA A 184 -6.82 9.88 2.64
N HIS A 185 -5.56 10.08 2.28
CA HIS A 185 -5.17 10.71 1.02
C HIS A 185 -3.80 10.22 0.55
N ILE A 186 -3.59 10.06 -0.76
CA ILE A 186 -2.36 9.50 -1.37
C ILE A 186 -1.08 10.28 -1.05
N LEU A 187 -1.22 11.57 -0.74
CA LEU A 187 -0.14 12.49 -0.36
C LEU A 187 -0.13 12.85 1.15
N LYS A 188 -0.91 12.17 1.99
CA LYS A 188 -1.02 12.52 3.42
C LYS A 188 -0.24 11.54 4.28
N GLY A 189 0.53 12.05 5.24
CA GLY A 189 1.19 11.22 6.24
C GLY A 189 2.50 11.80 6.74
N GLY A 190 3.10 11.10 7.71
CA GLY A 190 4.50 11.33 8.06
C GLY A 190 5.38 10.72 6.97
N TYR A 191 6.56 11.26 6.69
CA TYR A 191 7.41 10.75 5.63
C TYR A 191 8.90 10.89 5.95
N VAL A 192 9.70 10.10 5.22
CA VAL A 192 11.15 10.27 5.08
C VAL A 192 11.44 10.59 3.62
N ARG A 193 12.28 11.60 3.35
CA ARG A 193 12.63 12.10 2.03
C ARG A 193 14.14 12.22 1.88
N PRO A 194 14.84 11.21 1.34
CA PRO A 194 16.15 11.44 0.74
C PRO A 194 16.05 12.53 -0.33
N GLU A 195 16.98 13.46 -0.31
CA GLU A 195 16.97 14.67 -1.12
C GLU A 195 18.38 15.05 -1.54
N PHE A 196 18.50 15.47 -2.80
CA PHE A 196 19.64 16.22 -3.30
C PHE A 196 19.28 17.69 -3.36
N SER A 197 20.15 18.55 -2.83
CA SER A 197 20.01 20.00 -2.84
C SER A 197 21.22 20.64 -3.49
N PHE A 198 20.99 21.67 -4.29
CA PHE A 198 22.01 22.43 -4.98
C PHE A 198 21.62 23.91 -4.99
N ALA A 199 22.56 24.81 -4.71
CA ALA A 199 22.33 26.24 -4.82
C ALA A 199 23.53 26.94 -5.44
N LYS A 200 23.26 27.93 -6.29
CA LYS A 200 24.26 28.84 -6.83
C LYS A 200 23.75 30.27 -6.74
N TYR A 201 24.52 31.14 -6.10
CA TYR A 201 24.18 32.55 -5.97
C TYR A 201 25.43 33.42 -5.92
N ASN A 202 25.26 34.69 -6.28
CA ASN A 202 26.28 35.70 -6.17
C ASN A 202 25.96 36.62 -4.99
N LEU A 203 26.96 36.90 -4.15
CA LEU A 203 26.91 37.91 -3.11
C LEU A 203 27.45 39.22 -3.69
N ARG A 204 26.57 40.13 -4.11
CA ARG A 204 26.98 41.34 -4.85
C ARG A 204 27.85 42.26 -4.02
N SER A 205 27.54 42.38 -2.73
CA SER A 205 28.29 43.25 -1.81
C SER A 205 29.72 42.76 -1.54
N LYS A 206 29.96 41.45 -1.64
CA LYS A 206 31.29 40.82 -1.49
C LYS A 206 31.97 40.46 -2.82
N ASN A 207 31.24 40.59 -3.93
CA ASN A 207 31.64 40.12 -5.25
C ASN A 207 32.15 38.67 -5.25
N GLU A 208 31.41 37.79 -4.56
CA GLU A 208 31.75 36.37 -4.37
C GLU A 208 30.66 35.47 -4.95
N ASP A 209 31.08 34.42 -5.67
CA ASP A 209 30.20 33.37 -6.15
C ASP A 209 30.20 32.19 -5.18
N VAL A 210 28.99 31.81 -4.75
CA VAL A 210 28.79 30.68 -3.83
C VAL A 210 28.08 29.55 -4.55
N VAL A 211 28.64 28.35 -4.46
CA VAL A 211 28.04 27.11 -4.93
C VAL A 211 27.93 26.14 -3.75
N LYS A 212 26.74 25.60 -3.54
CA LYS A 212 26.42 24.65 -2.47
C LYS A 212 25.81 23.39 -3.06
N ALA A 213 26.16 22.25 -2.50
CA ALA A 213 25.53 20.98 -2.82
C ALA A 213 25.39 20.12 -1.55
N ALA A 214 24.29 19.40 -1.40
CA ALA A 214 24.06 18.53 -0.26
C ALA A 214 23.23 17.29 -0.62
N LEU A 215 23.53 16.20 0.09
CA LEU A 215 22.68 15.01 0.18
C LEU A 215 22.09 14.95 1.57
N MET A 216 20.77 14.96 1.67
CA MET A 216 20.05 15.10 2.93
C MET A 216 18.97 14.03 3.09
N VAL A 217 18.62 13.74 4.34
CA VAL A 217 17.44 12.97 4.69
C VAL A 217 16.52 13.89 5.49
N ASN A 218 15.37 14.22 4.90
CA ASN A 218 14.34 15.02 5.54
C ASN A 218 13.28 14.12 6.15
N ILE A 219 12.87 14.41 7.38
CA ILE A 219 11.70 13.81 8.03
C ILE A 219 10.62 14.88 8.09
N GLY A 220 9.39 14.54 7.72
CA GLY A 220 8.32 15.52 7.69
C GLY A 220 6.93 14.95 7.94
N LYS A 221 5.97 15.85 8.05
CA LYS A 221 4.56 15.57 8.20
C LYS A 221 3.76 16.42 7.24
N GLN A 222 2.99 15.75 6.40
CA GLN A 222 2.11 16.37 5.42
C GLN A 222 0.65 16.12 5.78
N TRP A 223 -0.11 17.20 5.93
CA TRP A 223 -1.56 17.18 6.11
C TRP A 223 -2.23 17.59 4.82
N VAL A 224 -3.27 16.86 4.43
CA VAL A 224 -4.11 17.17 3.26
C VAL A 224 -5.54 17.38 3.72
N PHE A 225 -6.13 18.46 3.24
CA PHE A 225 -7.48 18.92 3.53
C PHE A 225 -8.31 18.90 2.24
N SER A 226 -9.37 18.08 2.27
CA SER A 226 -10.40 18.00 1.23
C SER A 226 -9.90 17.80 -0.20
N ASP A 227 -8.76 17.12 -0.40
CA ASP A 227 -8.16 16.90 -1.74
C ASP A 227 -7.92 18.22 -2.53
N VAL A 228 -7.73 19.33 -1.81
CA VAL A 228 -7.55 20.67 -2.42
C VAL A 228 -6.34 21.39 -1.83
N PHE A 229 -6.14 21.32 -0.53
CA PHE A 229 -5.13 22.11 0.19
C PHE A 229 -4.27 21.21 1.05
N LEU A 230 -2.99 21.58 1.24
CA LEU A 230 -2.07 20.87 2.10
C LEU A 230 -1.17 21.79 2.91
N LEU A 231 -0.73 21.25 4.06
CA LEU A 231 0.32 21.80 4.91
C LEU A 231 1.45 20.78 5.00
N ASP A 232 2.69 21.22 4.89
CA ASP A 232 3.87 20.35 4.93
C ASP A 232 4.94 20.96 5.84
N LEU A 233 5.30 20.24 6.90
CA LEU A 233 6.35 20.62 7.85
C LEU A 233 7.46 19.57 7.79
N TYR A 234 8.71 20.01 7.68
CA TYR A 234 9.85 19.09 7.63
C TYR A 234 11.09 19.66 8.30
N PHE A 235 11.96 18.74 8.71
CA PHE A 235 13.31 18.99 9.20
C PHE A 235 14.21 17.87 8.68
N GLY A 236 15.45 18.19 8.32
CA GLY A 236 16.40 17.22 7.81
C GLY A 236 17.83 17.60 8.09
N ALA A 237 18.67 16.57 8.01
CA ALA A 237 20.10 16.68 8.14
C ALA A 237 20.79 15.80 7.09
N GLY A 238 22.04 16.11 6.79
CA GLY A 238 22.79 15.37 5.79
C GLY A 238 24.23 15.84 5.66
N TYR A 239 24.80 15.60 4.49
CA TYR A 239 26.16 16.00 4.17
C TYR A 239 26.16 17.05 3.07
N GLY A 240 26.85 18.16 3.28
CA GLY A 240 26.91 19.29 2.36
C GLY A 240 28.31 19.83 2.14
N MET A 241 28.52 20.41 0.98
CA MET A 241 29.74 21.12 0.61
C MET A 241 29.40 22.50 0.08
N THR A 242 30.28 23.47 0.34
CA THR A 242 30.18 24.84 -0.14
C THR A 242 31.53 25.30 -0.68
N THR A 243 31.52 26.13 -1.72
CA THR A 243 32.75 26.74 -2.25
C THR A 243 33.20 27.97 -1.48
N SER A 244 32.32 28.55 -0.66
CA SER A 244 32.65 29.74 0.12
C SER A 244 33.40 29.37 1.41
N ARG A 245 34.34 30.24 1.81
CA ARG A 245 35.05 30.16 3.10
C ARG A 245 34.34 30.98 4.20
N ILE A 246 33.22 31.60 3.88
CA ILE A 246 32.38 32.31 4.85
C ILE A 246 31.71 31.27 5.74
N GLU A 247 31.65 31.53 7.04
CA GLU A 247 30.83 30.74 7.98
C GLU A 247 29.35 30.82 7.52
N ASP A 248 28.91 29.77 6.82
CA ASP A 248 27.57 29.59 6.25
C ASP A 248 26.39 29.82 7.25
N PRO A 249 26.51 29.66 8.59
CA PRO A 249 25.42 30.04 9.50
C PRO A 249 25.01 31.53 9.45
N GLU A 250 25.84 32.43 8.93
CA GLU A 250 25.46 33.84 8.76
C GLU A 250 24.50 34.08 7.57
N TYR A 251 24.54 33.21 6.55
CA TYR A 251 23.81 33.37 5.29
C TYR A 251 23.15 32.05 4.85
N PRO A 252 22.16 31.54 5.60
CA PRO A 252 21.54 30.25 5.36
C PRO A 252 20.58 30.30 4.16
N HIS A 253 21.12 30.53 2.96
CA HIS A 253 20.33 30.49 1.75
C HIS A 253 20.07 29.03 1.34
N ASP A 254 18.78 28.67 1.31
CA ASP A 254 18.18 27.41 0.88
C ASP A 254 18.40 26.23 1.84
N PHE A 255 19.64 26.00 2.28
CA PHE A 255 20.01 25.07 3.35
C PHE A 255 21.30 25.55 4.01
N VAL A 256 21.65 25.02 5.19
CA VAL A 256 22.85 25.41 5.94
C VAL A 256 23.88 24.30 5.89
N VAL A 257 25.15 24.62 5.68
CA VAL A 257 26.32 23.74 5.86
C VAL A 257 27.08 24.25 7.07
N VAL A 258 26.98 23.56 8.20
CA VAL A 258 27.37 24.06 9.52
C VAL A 258 28.88 24.35 9.62
N ASP A 259 29.71 23.48 9.05
CA ASP A 259 31.17 23.59 9.13
C ASP A 259 31.80 23.02 7.84
N PRO A 260 32.80 23.69 7.22
CA PRO A 260 33.56 23.15 6.09
C PRO A 260 34.35 21.86 6.42
N ASP A 261 34.85 21.72 7.66
CA ASP A 261 35.64 20.57 8.12
C ASP A 261 34.77 19.43 8.65
N PHE A 262 33.56 19.75 9.11
CA PHE A 262 32.51 18.79 9.45
C PHE A 262 31.28 19.06 8.57
N PRO A 263 31.18 18.41 7.39
CA PRO A 263 30.27 18.79 6.30
C PRO A 263 28.79 18.46 6.60
N LEU A 264 28.26 18.89 7.74
CA LEU A 264 26.89 18.69 8.17
C LEU A 264 25.99 19.71 7.47
N ALA A 265 25.01 19.23 6.72
CA ALA A 265 23.96 20.05 6.14
C ALA A 265 22.67 19.96 6.94
N LEU A 266 21.94 21.06 7.10
CA LEU A 266 20.64 21.14 7.77
C LEU A 266 19.63 21.89 6.90
N ASP A 267 18.38 21.41 6.89
CA ASP A 267 17.25 22.06 6.22
C ASP A 267 15.98 21.90 7.06
N ALA A 268 15.14 22.92 7.08
CA ALA A 268 13.85 22.90 7.74
C ALA A 268 12.88 23.82 7.01
N GLY A 269 11.60 23.47 7.00
CA GLY A 269 10.64 24.33 6.33
C GLY A 269 9.20 24.02 6.63
N PHE A 270 8.39 25.07 6.45
CA PHE A 270 6.95 25.05 6.50
C PHE A 270 6.40 25.50 5.15
N ARG A 271 5.58 24.65 4.52
CA ARG A 271 5.05 24.87 3.18
C ARG A 271 3.52 24.79 3.17
N LEU A 272 2.92 25.71 2.41
CA LEU A 272 1.50 25.69 2.07
C LEU A 272 1.39 25.21 0.63
N GLY A 273 0.39 24.38 0.33
CA GLY A 273 0.23 23.89 -1.03
C GLY A 273 -1.21 23.67 -1.47
N PHE A 274 -1.39 23.66 -2.78
CA PHE A 274 -2.65 23.34 -3.43
C PHE A 274 -2.47 22.11 -4.30
N LEU A 275 -3.44 21.21 -4.22
CA LEU A 275 -3.52 20.02 -5.03
C LEU A 275 -4.13 20.36 -6.39
N ILE A 276 -3.54 19.82 -7.45
CA ILE A 276 -3.99 19.98 -8.82
C ILE A 276 -4.16 18.60 -9.47
N LYS A 277 -4.98 18.55 -10.52
CA LYS A 277 -5.21 17.30 -11.25
C LYS A 277 -3.95 16.78 -11.94
#